data_AF-A0A1I1W1M3-F1
#
_entry.id   AF-A0A1I1W1M3-F1
#
_cell.length_a   1.000
_cell.length_b   1.000
_cell.length_c   1.000
_cell.angle_alpha   90.00
_cell.angle_beta   90.00
_cell.angle_gamma   90.00
#
_symmetry.space_group_name_H-M   'P 1'
#
loop_
_entity.id
_entity.type
_entity.pdbx_description
1 polymer ?
#
loop_
_entity_poly.entity_id
_entity_poly.type
_entity_poly.pdbx_seq_one_letter_code
_entity_poly.pdbx_strand_id
1 'polypeptide(L)'
;MKRITFLVILSISLISCSNDDSGSKAELDVNDYYGKWISTQYDSTWNDQYFFSKDGTFTRTKTINSLTTNLSGTFEIFEKKESVIH
;
A
#
# COMPACT_ATOMS: atom_id res chain seq x y z
N MET A 1 -34.23 19.11 -47.49
CA MET A 1 -33.42 17.95 -47.91
C MET A 1 -31.98 18.11 -47.45
N LYS A 2 -31.43 17.01 -46.89
CA LYS A 2 -29.99 16.64 -46.73
C LYS A 2 -29.07 17.42 -45.77
N ARG A 3 -28.94 16.83 -44.56
CA ARG A 3 -27.72 16.26 -43.96
C ARG A 3 -26.44 17.12 -43.94
N ILE A 4 -26.25 17.96 -42.92
CA ILE A 4 -24.90 18.42 -42.51
C ILE A 4 -24.66 18.35 -40.97
N THR A 5 -25.64 17.94 -40.17
CA THR A 5 -25.49 17.99 -38.69
C THR A 5 -24.53 16.93 -38.09
N PHE A 6 -23.85 16.11 -38.90
CA PHE A 6 -23.09 14.96 -38.39
C PHE A 6 -21.58 15.20 -38.18
N LEU A 7 -21.05 16.42 -38.40
CA LEU A 7 -19.60 16.67 -38.36
C LEU A 7 -19.06 17.44 -37.16
N VAL A 8 -19.87 17.75 -36.15
CA VAL A 8 -19.41 18.49 -34.96
C VAL A 8 -19.15 17.59 -33.74
N ILE A 9 -19.60 16.33 -33.77
CA ILE A 9 -19.49 15.40 -32.62
C ILE A 9 -18.12 14.72 -32.56
N LEU A 10 -17.32 14.72 -33.64
CA LEU A 10 -16.07 13.95 -33.72
C LEU A 10 -14.81 14.72 -33.26
N SER A 11 -14.92 16.00 -32.91
CA SER A 11 -13.75 16.83 -32.59
C SER A 11 -13.39 16.87 -31.11
N ILE A 12 -14.19 16.26 -30.23
CA ILE A 12 -14.02 16.33 -28.77
C ILE A 12 -13.19 15.14 -28.25
N SER A 13 -12.85 14.17 -29.11
CA SER A 13 -12.16 12.93 -28.73
C SER A 13 -10.64 13.04 -28.58
N LEU A 14 -10.03 14.22 -28.80
CA LEU A 14 -8.57 14.34 -28.92
C LEU A 14 -7.88 15.18 -27.84
N ILE A 15 -8.56 15.56 -26.75
CA ILE A 15 -7.94 16.29 -25.62
C ILE A 15 -7.59 15.40 -24.42
N SER A 16 -7.76 14.08 -24.49
CA SER A 16 -7.49 13.19 -23.36
C SER A 16 -6.18 12.41 -23.52
N CYS A 17 -5.08 13.14 -23.67
CA CYS A 17 -3.73 12.63 -23.38
C CYS A 17 -2.92 13.75 -22.71
N SER A 18 -3.32 14.13 -21.50
CA SER A 18 -2.43 14.74 -20.50
C SER A 18 -3.23 14.97 -19.20
N ASN A 19 -3.55 13.89 -18.50
CA ASN A 19 -3.37 13.96 -17.06
C ASN A 19 -2.24 12.99 -16.79
N ASP A 20 -1.05 13.54 -16.53
CA ASP A 20 -0.14 12.88 -15.62
C ASP A 20 -0.91 12.85 -14.30
N ASP A 21 -1.71 11.79 -14.12
CA ASP A 21 -2.33 11.46 -12.85
C ASP A 21 -1.18 10.97 -11.96
N SER A 22 -0.28 11.91 -11.64
CA SER A 22 0.19 12.14 -10.28
C SER A 22 -1.00 12.56 -9.43
N GLY A 23 -2.09 11.78 -9.52
CA GLY A 23 -3.03 11.65 -8.46
C GLY A 23 -2.13 11.45 -7.27
N SER A 24 -2.20 12.42 -6.38
CA SER A 24 -1.93 12.22 -4.99
C SER A 24 -2.64 10.91 -4.66
N LYS A 25 -1.94 9.77 -4.81
CA LYS A 25 -2.06 8.68 -3.87
C LYS A 25 -1.89 9.46 -2.60
N ALA A 26 -3.01 9.73 -1.94
CA ALA A 26 -3.01 10.32 -0.62
C ALA A 26 -1.84 9.64 0.05
N GLU A 27 -0.80 10.39 0.41
CA GLU A 27 0.26 9.84 1.23
C GLU A 27 -0.52 9.14 2.31
N LEU A 28 -0.53 7.80 2.26
CA LEU A 28 -1.19 7.01 3.27
C LEU A 28 -0.47 7.50 4.49
N ASP A 29 -1.15 8.25 5.35
CA ASP A 29 -0.55 8.81 6.55
C ASP A 29 0.10 7.61 7.22
N VAL A 30 1.43 7.51 7.11
CA VAL A 30 2.13 6.22 7.17
C VAL A 30 2.04 5.66 8.60
N ASN A 31 1.43 6.41 9.52
CA ASN A 31 1.32 6.18 10.95
C ASN A 31 0.50 4.97 11.40
N ASP A 32 -0.18 4.22 10.54
CA ASP A 32 -0.94 3.03 10.95
C ASP A 32 -0.13 1.72 10.83
N TYR A 33 1.07 1.69 11.41
CA TYR A 33 1.87 0.46 11.55
C TYR A 33 1.36 -0.43 12.69
N TYR A 34 0.53 0.13 13.58
CA TYR A 34 0.04 -0.55 14.77
C TYR A 34 -1.03 -1.60 14.41
N GLY A 35 -1.15 -2.61 15.27
CA GLY A 35 -2.12 -3.69 15.09
C GLY A 35 -1.54 -4.92 14.40
N LYS A 36 -2.44 -5.77 13.89
CA LYS A 36 -2.12 -7.12 13.43
C LYS A 36 -1.80 -7.14 11.94
N TRP A 37 -0.61 -7.64 11.61
CA TRP A 37 -0.16 -7.91 10.25
C TRP A 37 -0.08 -9.41 10.03
N ILE A 38 -0.64 -9.88 8.92
CA ILE A 38 -0.61 -11.29 8.53
C ILE A 38 0.04 -11.36 7.16
N SER A 39 0.93 -12.33 6.95
CA SER A 39 1.46 -12.62 5.62
C SER A 39 0.31 -12.87 4.64
N THR A 40 0.29 -12.16 3.51
CA THR A 40 -0.67 -12.39 2.42
C THR A 40 -0.26 -13.56 1.53
N GLN A 41 0.97 -14.06 1.69
CA GLN A 41 1.42 -15.25 1.00
C GLN A 41 0.66 -16.47 1.54
N TYR A 42 -0.19 -17.02 0.69
CA TYR A 42 -0.90 -18.25 1.01
C TYR A 42 0.05 -19.44 0.82
N ASP A 43 0.48 -20.01 1.93
CA ASP A 43 1.22 -21.27 1.97
C ASP A 43 0.62 -22.12 3.09
N SER A 44 0.16 -23.32 2.76
CA SER A 44 -0.44 -24.22 3.77
C SER A 44 0.58 -24.73 4.78
N THR A 45 1.88 -24.62 4.47
CA THR A 45 2.96 -25.15 5.30
C THR A 45 3.47 -24.12 6.31
N TRP A 46 3.21 -22.83 6.11
CA TRP A 46 3.62 -21.82 7.07
C TRP A 46 2.71 -20.59 7.11
N ASN A 47 2.66 -19.96 8.27
CA ASN A 47 2.03 -18.67 8.50
C ASN A 47 2.97 -17.80 9.34
N ASP A 48 2.91 -16.49 9.13
CA ASP A 48 3.61 -15.52 9.96
C ASP A 48 2.68 -14.35 10.27
N GLN A 49 2.64 -13.97 11.54
CA GLN A 49 1.82 -12.90 12.07
C GLN A 49 2.66 -12.00 12.95
N TYR A 50 2.47 -10.69 12.82
CA TYR A 50 3.02 -9.67 13.70
C TYR A 50 1.90 -8.90 14.39
N PHE A 51 2.17 -8.38 15.59
CA PHE A 51 1.34 -7.38 16.25
C PHE A 51 2.24 -6.27 16.80
N PHE A 52 2.04 -5.04 16.34
CA PHE A 52 2.77 -3.86 16.82
C PHE A 52 1.88 -3.04 17.75
N SER A 53 2.33 -2.86 18.98
CA SER A 53 1.64 -2.11 20.03
C SER A 53 2.08 -0.65 20.06
N LYS A 54 1.20 0.25 20.50
CA LYS A 54 1.49 1.69 20.66
C LYS A 54 2.50 1.99 21.77
N ASP A 55 2.82 1.02 22.63
CA ASP A 55 3.82 1.13 23.70
C ASP A 55 5.24 0.78 23.24
N GLY A 56 5.47 0.62 21.92
CA GLY A 56 6.78 0.28 21.37
C GLY A 56 7.14 -1.20 21.52
N THR A 57 6.19 -2.07 21.85
CA THR A 57 6.40 -3.53 21.87
C THR A 57 5.85 -4.21 20.63
N PHE A 58 6.42 -5.36 20.27
CA PHE A 58 5.86 -6.21 19.24
C PHE A 58 5.82 -7.68 19.68
N THR A 59 4.90 -8.43 19.06
CA THR A 59 4.92 -9.90 19.08
C THR A 59 4.92 -10.43 17.66
N ARG A 60 5.56 -11.59 17.47
CA ARG A 60 5.54 -12.37 16.23
C ARG A 60 5.15 -13.80 16.56
N THR A 61 4.20 -14.33 15.82
CA THR A 61 3.83 -15.75 15.86
C THR A 61 4.12 -16.35 14.50
N LYS A 62 4.99 -17.37 14.47
CA LYS A 62 5.31 -18.12 13.26
C LYS A 62 4.90 -19.56 13.43
N THR A 63 4.16 -20.09 12.47
CA THR A 63 3.80 -21.50 12.39
C THR A 63 4.45 -22.10 11.16
N ILE A 64 5.15 -23.23 11.31
CA ILE A 64 5.72 -24.01 10.20
C ILE A 64 5.37 -25.47 10.45
N ASN A 65 4.74 -26.15 9.48
CA ASN A 65 4.34 -27.55 9.58
C ASN A 65 3.60 -27.86 10.90
N SER A 66 2.69 -26.98 11.32
CA SER A 66 1.94 -27.05 12.58
C SER A 66 2.74 -26.78 13.87
N LEU A 67 4.06 -26.57 13.80
CA LEU A 67 4.86 -26.12 14.94
C LEU A 67 4.79 -24.60 15.06
N THR A 68 4.32 -24.10 16.20
CA THR A 68 4.19 -22.67 16.47
C THR A 68 5.26 -22.18 17.43
N THR A 69 5.91 -21.07 17.07
CA THR A 69 6.85 -20.35 17.93
C THR A 69 6.42 -18.90 18.07
N ASN A 70 6.76 -18.31 19.21
CA ASN A 70 6.46 -16.92 19.53
C ASN A 70 7.74 -16.16 19.86
N LEU A 71 7.82 -14.92 19.40
CA LEU A 71 8.87 -13.97 19.70
C LEU A 71 8.23 -12.66 20.16
N SER A 72 8.84 -11.98 21.11
CA SER A 72 8.42 -10.64 21.55
C SER A 72 9.65 -9.74 21.71
N GLY A 73 9.46 -8.44 21.53
CA GLY A 73 10.52 -7.46 21.70
C GLY A 73 10.01 -6.03 21.67
N THR A 74 10.93 -5.09 21.53
CA THR A 74 10.65 -3.66 21.39
C THR A 74 11.05 -3.15 20.01
N PHE A 75 10.48 -2.03 19.58
CA PHE A 75 10.79 -1.38 18.31
C PHE A 75 10.71 0.15 18.43
N GLU A 76 11.35 0.84 17.48
CA GLU A 76 11.33 2.30 17.34
C GLU A 76 11.07 2.66 15.87
N ILE A 77 10.39 3.78 15.61
CA ILE A 77 10.08 4.28 14.27
C ILE A 77 10.95 5.51 14.00
N PHE A 78 11.59 5.55 12.83
CA PHE A 78 12.41 6.68 12.41
C PHE A 78 11.99 7.15 11.02
N GLU A 79 11.93 8.48 10.84
CA GLU A 79 11.73 9.07 9.53
C GLU A 79 13.04 9.09 8.75
N LYS A 80 13.01 8.53 7.53
CA LYS A 80 14.13 8.67 6.61
C LYS A 80 14.02 10.03 5.92
N LYS A 81 14.88 10.97 6.28
CA LYS A 81 15.04 12.21 5.51
C LYS A 81 15.57 11.86 4.12
N GLU A 82 14.86 12.25 3.06
CA GLU A 82 15.39 12.14 1.71
C GLU A 82 16.63 13.04 1.58
N SER A 83 17.74 12.44 1.13
CA SER A 83 18.92 13.21 0.75
C SER A 83 18.62 13.89 -0.58
N VAL A 84 18.37 15.20 -0.58
CA VAL A 84 18.32 16.01 -1.81
C VAL A 84 19.74 16.07 -2.37
N ILE A 85 20.02 15.25 -3.38
CA ILE A 85 21.25 15.34 -4.17
C ILE A 85 21.14 16.65 -4.98
N HIS A 86 21.95 17.65 -4.62
CA HIS A 86 22.13 18.88 -5.41
C HIS A 86 23.05 18.62 -6.60
#